data_AF-A0AAW8DIZ7-F1
#
_entry.id   AF-A0AAW8DIZ7-F1
#
_cell.length_a   1.000
_cell.length_b   1.000
_cell.length_c   1.000
_cell.angle_alpha   90.00
_cell.angle_beta   90.00
_cell.angle_gamma   90.00
#
_symmetry.space_group_name_H-M   'P 1'
#
loop_
_entity.id
_entity.type
_entity.pdbx_description
1 polymer ?
#
loop_
_entity_poly.entity_id
_entity_poly.type
_entity_poly.pdbx_seq_one_letter_code
_entity_poly.pdbx_strand_id
1 'polypeptide(L)'
;MSAELERLSALAGAIEAAEEELAAAYLTLRQVAAAILRCGEATVAEVSDASGLGRSELLELAAPPRPHRGGPGSGARAGSHRHQEASRHPGIRRTGSG
;
A
#
# COMPACT_ATOMS: atom_id res chain seq x y z
N MET A 1 47.82 -0.57 14.44
CA MET A 1 46.69 -1.28 15.06
C MET A 1 47.23 -2.62 15.57
N SER A 2 46.75 -3.18 16.69
CA SER A 2 47.19 -4.55 17.07
C SER A 2 46.42 -5.60 16.26
N ALA A 3 47.03 -6.77 16.04
CA ALA A 3 46.41 -7.86 15.29
C ALA A 3 45.10 -8.35 15.95
N GLU A 4 45.01 -8.34 17.28
CA GLU A 4 43.74 -8.67 17.96
C GLU A 4 42.64 -7.64 17.68
N LEU A 5 42.96 -6.34 17.58
CA LEU A 5 41.98 -5.30 17.26
C LEU A 5 41.51 -5.39 15.81
N GLU A 6 42.40 -5.70 14.87
CA GLU A 6 42.04 -5.96 13.47
C GLU A 6 41.12 -7.18 13.36
N ARG A 7 41.42 -8.26 14.09
CA ARG A 7 40.57 -9.45 14.16
C ARG A 7 39.20 -9.14 14.75
N LEU A 8 39.14 -8.34 15.82
CA LEU A 8 37.88 -7.92 16.42
C LEU A 8 37.04 -7.07 15.45
N SER A 9 37.67 -6.12 14.75
CA SER A 9 37.00 -5.30 13.74
C SER A 9 36.47 -6.14 12.58
N ALA A 10 37.23 -7.14 12.13
CA ALA A 10 36.79 -8.04 11.07
C ALA A 10 35.58 -8.90 11.49
N LEU A 11 35.57 -9.37 12.74
CA LEU A 11 34.42 -10.11 13.29
C LEU A 11 33.17 -9.23 13.39
N ALA A 12 33.32 -7.97 13.82
CA ALA A 12 32.19 -7.03 13.87
C ALA A 12 31.58 -6.82 12.48
N GLY A 13 32.40 -6.55 11.46
CA GLY A 13 31.92 -6.40 10.08
C GLY A 13 31.28 -7.67 9.52
N ALA A 14 31.77 -8.85 9.90
CA ALA A 14 31.14 -10.13 9.50
C ALA A 14 29.77 -10.33 10.14
N ILE A 15 29.58 -9.89 11.40
CA ILE A 15 28.28 -9.93 12.08
C ILE A 15 27.30 -8.97 11.39
N GLU A 16 27.72 -7.73 11.12
CA GLU A 16 26.89 -6.74 10.43
C GLU A 16 26.41 -7.26 9.06
N ALA A 17 27.31 -7.83 8.26
CA ALA A 17 26.96 -8.41 6.97
C ALA A 17 25.97 -9.59 7.10
N ALA A 18 26.16 -10.45 8.11
CA ALA A 18 25.25 -11.57 8.37
C ALA A 18 23.87 -11.09 8.83
N GLU A 19 23.79 -10.00 9.59
CA GLU A 19 22.52 -9.38 10.01
C GLU A 19 21.78 -8.78 8.81
N GLU A 20 22.48 -8.13 7.88
CA GLU A 20 21.91 -7.62 6.63
C GLU A 20 21.37 -8.76 5.75
N GLU A 21 22.14 -9.84 5.61
CA GLU A 21 21.73 -11.02 4.84
C GLU A 21 20.51 -11.70 5.47
N LEU A 22 20.50 -11.83 6.80
CA LEU A 22 19.35 -12.35 7.54
C LEU A 22 18.09 -11.49 7.32
N ALA A 23 18.24 -10.16 7.35
CA ALA A 23 17.12 -9.25 7.10
C ALA A 23 16.56 -9.40 5.68
N ALA A 24 17.43 -9.54 4.67
CA ALA A 24 17.04 -9.76 3.29
C ALA A 24 16.35 -11.12 3.08
N ALA A 25 16.87 -12.18 3.71
CA ALA A 25 16.27 -13.52 3.70
C ALA A 25 14.89 -13.50 4.35
N TYR A 26 14.74 -12.83 5.50
CA TYR A 26 13.46 -12.70 6.19
C TYR A 26 12.43 -11.92 5.36
N LEU A 27 12.85 -10.83 4.71
CA LEU A 27 11.98 -10.08 3.80
C LEU A 27 11.48 -10.96 2.65
N THR A 28 12.37 -11.74 2.04
CA THR A 28 12.04 -12.66 0.96
C THR A 28 11.07 -13.74 1.43
N LEU A 29 11.31 -14.34 2.60
CA LEU A 29 10.43 -15.32 3.22
C LEU A 29 9.01 -14.77 3.39
N ARG A 30 8.88 -13.55 3.93
CA ARG A 30 7.58 -12.88 4.11
C ARG A 30 6.88 -12.61 2.78
N GLN A 31 7.62 -12.17 1.75
CA GLN A 31 7.06 -11.92 0.42
C GLN A 31 6.51 -13.20 -0.21
N VAL A 32 7.25 -14.30 -0.12
CA VAL A 32 6.81 -15.62 -0.62
C VAL A 32 5.60 -16.12 0.16
N ALA A 33 5.64 -16.08 1.49
CA ALA A 33 4.51 -16.46 2.35
C ALA A 33 3.25 -15.66 2.00
N ALA A 34 3.40 -14.34 1.81
CA ALA A 34 2.28 -13.48 1.46
C ALA A 34 1.73 -13.79 0.06
N ALA A 35 2.58 -14.15 -0.91
CA ALA A 35 2.14 -14.56 -2.25
C ALA A 35 1.32 -15.85 -2.19
N ILE A 36 1.83 -16.88 -1.52
CA ILE A 36 1.15 -18.18 -1.31
C ILE A 36 -0.24 -17.96 -0.69
N LEU A 37 -0.30 -17.16 0.38
CA LEU A 37 -1.56 -16.90 1.09
C LEU A 37 -2.57 -16.11 0.24
N ARG A 38 -2.11 -15.11 -0.53
CA ARG A 38 -3.01 -14.32 -1.40
C ARG A 38 -3.50 -15.11 -2.61
N CYS A 39 -2.70 -16.06 -3.12
CA CYS A 39 -3.12 -16.97 -4.18
C CYS A 39 -4.03 -18.09 -3.66
N GLY A 40 -4.13 -18.28 -2.34
CA GLY A 40 -4.89 -19.37 -1.74
C GLY A 40 -4.26 -20.75 -1.97
N GLU A 41 -2.95 -20.80 -2.24
CA GLU A 41 -2.21 -22.04 -2.52
C GLU A 41 -1.99 -22.89 -1.27
N ALA A 42 -1.99 -22.27 -0.09
CA ALA A 42 -1.88 -22.94 1.20
C ALA A 42 -2.63 -22.15 2.29
N THR A 43 -2.94 -22.84 3.39
CA THR A 43 -3.54 -22.24 4.58
C THR A 43 -2.51 -21.52 5.45
N VAL A 44 -2.98 -20.64 6.33
CA VAL A 44 -2.13 -19.95 7.32
C VAL A 44 -1.39 -20.94 8.22
N ALA A 45 -2.01 -22.09 8.56
CA ALA A 45 -1.36 -23.11 9.39
C ALA A 45 -0.19 -23.76 8.66
N GLU A 46 -0.40 -24.20 7.42
CA GLU A 46 0.66 -24.82 6.60
C GLU A 46 1.82 -23.88 6.35
N VAL A 47 1.53 -22.59 6.06
CA VAL A 47 2.60 -21.59 5.88
C VAL A 47 3.32 -21.31 7.19
N SER A 48 2.64 -21.28 8.33
CA SER A 48 3.26 -21.10 9.66
C SER A 48 4.21 -22.26 9.98
N ASP A 49 3.77 -23.50 9.75
CA ASP A 49 4.57 -24.70 10.00
C ASP A 49 5.81 -24.75 9.10
N ALA A 50 5.67 -24.37 7.82
CA ALA A 50 6.77 -24.41 6.86
C ALA A 50 7.79 -23.28 7.03
N SER A 51 7.34 -22.07 7.41
CA SER A 51 8.19 -20.88 7.47
C SER A 51 8.68 -20.52 8.87
N GLY A 52 8.03 -21.03 9.92
CA GLY A 52 8.23 -20.59 11.29
C GLY A 52 7.65 -19.19 11.60
N LEU A 53 7.00 -18.54 10.63
CA LEU A 53 6.35 -17.24 10.84
C LEU A 53 5.13 -17.39 11.75
N GLY A 54 4.93 -16.40 12.62
CA GLY A 54 3.81 -16.40 13.54
C GLY A 54 2.46 -16.22 12.83
N ARG A 55 1.41 -16.85 13.36
CA ARG A 55 0.06 -16.77 12.79
C ARG A 55 -0.46 -15.33 12.62
N SER A 56 -0.20 -14.45 13.58
CA SER A 56 -0.63 -13.04 13.51
C SER A 56 0.05 -12.29 12.36
N GLU A 57 1.35 -12.51 12.15
CA GLU A 57 2.10 -11.91 11.05
C GLU A 57 1.59 -12.40 9.70
N LEU A 58 1.31 -13.70 9.57
CA LEU A 58 0.76 -14.27 8.34
C LEU A 58 -0.64 -13.72 8.01
N LEU A 59 -1.48 -13.48 9.01
CA LEU A 59 -2.78 -12.85 8.81
C LEU A 59 -2.66 -11.39 8.33
N GLU A 60 -1.67 -10.65 8.82
CA GLU A 60 -1.37 -9.30 8.33
C GLU A 60 -0.86 -9.31 6.88
N LEU A 61 -0.01 -10.27 6.53
CA LEU A 61 0.53 -10.43 5.18
C LEU A 61 -0.53 -10.86 4.15
N ALA A 62 -1.53 -11.64 4.59
CA ALA A 62 -2.66 -12.06 3.77
C ALA A 62 -3.72 -10.97 3.57
N ALA A 63 -3.74 -9.93 4.42
CA ALA A 63 -4.70 -8.86 4.32
C ALA A 63 -4.51 -8.08 3.00
N PRO A 64 -5.60 -7.71 2.30
CA PRO A 64 -5.50 -6.84 1.15
C PRO A 64 -4.87 -5.50 1.56
N PRO A 65 -4.13 -4.82 0.66
CA PRO A 65 -3.55 -3.52 0.96
C PRO A 65 -4.64 -2.59 1.50
N ARG A 66 -4.46 -2.07 2.72
CA ARG A 66 -5.42 -1.13 3.29
C ARG A 66 -5.54 0.06 2.33
N PRO A 67 -6.75 0.50 1.95
CA PRO A 67 -6.89 1.71 1.16
C PRO A 67 -6.25 2.86 1.94
N HIS A 68 -5.30 3.53 1.31
CA HIS A 68 -4.59 4.67 1.90
C HIS A 68 -5.65 5.72 2.26
N ARG A 69 -5.96 5.87 3.55
CA ARG A 69 -6.86 6.93 4.03
C ARG A 69 -6.08 8.25 4.02
N GLY A 70 -5.85 8.79 2.83
CA GLY A 70 -5.00 9.95 2.61
C GLY A 70 -5.09 10.48 1.19
N GLY A 71 -6.28 10.89 0.77
CA GLY A 71 -6.46 11.74 -0.41
C GLY A 71 -7.26 13.00 0.00
N PRO A 72 -6.74 14.22 -0.20
CA PRO A 72 -7.51 15.44 0.02
C PRO A 72 -8.50 15.57 -1.15
N GLY A 73 -9.73 15.12 -0.93
CA GLY A 73 -10.73 15.04 -1.99
C GLY A 73 -12.15 15.06 -1.48
N SER A 74 -12.45 15.86 -0.45
CA SER A 74 -13.83 16.16 -0.09
C SER A 74 -13.90 17.62 0.36
N GLY A 75 -14.23 18.47 -0.60
CA GLY A 75 -14.31 19.92 -0.41
C GLY A 75 -14.64 20.69 -1.68
N ALA A 76 -15.30 20.08 -2.67
CA ALA A 76 -15.96 20.82 -3.74
C ALA A 76 -17.19 21.53 -3.17
N ARG A 77 -16.97 22.63 -2.45
CA ARG A 77 -17.99 23.62 -2.09
C ARG A 77 -17.39 25.03 -2.25
N ALA A 78 -17.04 25.37 -3.48
CA ALA A 78 -16.96 26.75 -3.91
C ALA A 78 -18.28 27.07 -4.63
N GLY A 79 -19.31 27.36 -3.83
CA GLY A 79 -20.46 28.09 -4.33
C GLY A 79 -20.02 29.53 -4.56
N SER A 80 -20.07 30.00 -5.81
CA SER A 80 -20.63 31.31 -6.18
C SER A 80 -20.21 31.72 -7.59
N HIS A 81 -21.17 32.38 -8.26
CA HIS A 81 -20.99 33.34 -9.35
C HIS A 81 -20.69 32.82 -10.76
N ARG A 82 -21.77 32.58 -11.53
CA ARG A 82 -22.32 33.52 -12.55
C ARG A 82 -23.14 32.74 -13.59
N HIS A 83 -24.46 32.68 -13.42
CA HIS A 83 -25.34 32.58 -14.58
C HIS A 83 -25.65 34.02 -15.00
N GLN A 84 -24.92 34.50 -16.01
CA GLN A 84 -25.31 35.69 -16.76
C GLN A 84 -26.50 35.29 -17.64
N GLU A 85 -27.69 35.72 -17.23
CA GLU A 85 -28.81 35.91 -18.13
C GLU A 85 -28.49 37.10 -19.05
N ALA A 86 -28.29 36.81 -20.33
CA ALA A 86 -28.38 37.82 -21.38
C ALA A 86 -28.82 37.16 -22.69
N SER A 87 -30.15 37.14 -22.85
CA SER A 87 -30.83 37.59 -24.07
C SER A 87 -30.47 36.93 -25.41
N ARG A 88 -31.44 36.19 -25.98
CA ARG A 88 -32.21 36.56 -27.19
C ARG A 88 -32.74 35.31 -27.89
N HIS A 89 -34.07 35.15 -27.94
CA HIS A 89 -34.82 35.12 -29.22
C HIS A 89 -36.34 35.06 -28.98
N PRO A 90 -37.16 35.87 -29.68
CA PRO A 90 -38.60 35.87 -29.53
C PRO A 90 -39.24 34.81 -30.46
N GLY A 91 -39.79 33.76 -29.88
CA GLY A 91 -40.59 32.74 -30.57
C GLY A 91 -42.08 32.97 -30.40
N ILE A 92 -42.64 33.75 -31.32
CA ILE A 92 -44.02 33.75 -31.85
C ILE A 92 -45.07 32.95 -31.04
N ARG A 93 -46.00 33.67 -30.40
CA ARG A 93 -47.36 33.20 -30.14
C ARG A 93 -48.35 34.23 -30.67
N ARG A 94 -49.07 33.89 -31.74
CA ARG A 94 -50.44 34.36 -31.95
C ARG A 94 -51.35 33.15 -32.06
N THR A 95 -52.24 33.11 -31.10
CA THR A 95 -53.41 32.26 -30.96
C THR A 95 -54.57 32.83 -31.79
N GLY A 96 -55.30 31.96 -32.48
CA GLY A 96 -56.77 31.94 -32.48
C GLY A 96 -57.55 32.97 -33.32
N SER A 97 -58.34 32.40 -34.24
CA SER A 97 -59.80 32.58 -34.39
C SER A 97 -60.39 33.92 -34.84
N GLY A 98 -61.16 33.86 -35.94
CA GLY A 98 -62.12 34.90 -36.36
C GLY A 98 -62.09 35.15 -37.85
#